data_AF-A0A938EEB0-F1
#
_entry.id   AF-A0A938EEB0-F1
#
_cell.length_a   1.000
_cell.length_b   1.000
_cell.length_c   1.000
_cell.angle_alpha   90.00
_cell.angle_beta   90.00
_cell.angle_gamma   90.00
#
_symmetry.space_group_name_H-M   'P 1'
#
loop_
_entity.id
_entity.type
_entity.pdbx_description
1 polymer ?
#
loop_
_entity_poly.entity_id
_entity_poly.type
_entity_poly.pdbx_seq_one_letter_code
_entity_poly.pdbx_strand_id
1 'polypeptide(L)'
;MWSNSTRRTAAIAPSSPQGAIEPVLRGSVKRPIAVGGAARVRARGRRARGGRGSPTRSRRTARVRRARASLYSTRMPGHRVDRLAAPEVRALAAAGAPALWAIGSTEQHGGHLVTGFDRFSAEAVCVGAAEHAGIDVALLPPLPYGASDHWLPLGATWSLRAATLVDVLADVARSADHAGFRRLVIVNGHAGNIGPGLTALAETGAGACRVEFVSYWTLVDGAEARALSPRDEGGVGHAGEVETAIALHLGGLAVEERLPAPAGKALAEGPGSPDPVARLPRPLDESPGGVYGDPGGATEELGRLMIEQAIARLAARLTG
;
A
#
# COMPACT_ATOMS: atom_id res chain seq x y z
N MET A 1 33.97 -39.53 -36.23
CA MET A 1 35.34 -39.30 -35.72
C MET A 1 35.24 -38.40 -34.51
N TRP A 2 35.50 -38.95 -33.33
CA TRP A 2 35.64 -38.20 -32.09
C TRP A 2 36.95 -37.40 -32.11
N SER A 3 36.93 -36.18 -31.59
CA SER A 3 38.12 -35.43 -31.23
C SER A 3 37.87 -34.72 -29.91
N ASN A 4 38.41 -35.32 -28.85
CA ASN A 4 38.53 -34.81 -27.49
C ASN A 4 39.36 -33.52 -27.45
N SER A 5 38.91 -32.55 -26.66
CA SER A 5 39.80 -31.53 -26.09
C SER A 5 39.27 -31.12 -24.72
N THR A 6 39.68 -31.90 -23.72
CA THR A 6 39.73 -31.56 -22.30
C THR A 6 40.37 -30.19 -22.07
N ARG A 7 39.65 -29.24 -21.46
CA ARG A 7 40.27 -28.09 -20.79
C ARG A 7 40.00 -28.14 -19.29
N ARG A 8 41.11 -27.97 -18.59
CA ARG A 8 41.35 -28.08 -17.15
C ARG A 8 40.50 -27.11 -16.35
N THR A 9 39.88 -27.62 -15.30
CA THR A 9 39.38 -26.85 -14.16
C THR A 9 40.55 -26.28 -13.37
N ALA A 10 40.65 -24.95 -13.30
CA ALA A 10 41.50 -24.26 -12.35
C ALA A 10 40.61 -23.80 -11.19
N ALA A 11 40.82 -24.42 -10.02
CA ALA A 11 40.20 -24.01 -8.78
C ALA A 11 40.80 -22.66 -8.34
N ILE A 12 39.94 -21.64 -8.19
CA ILE A 12 40.30 -20.35 -7.59
C ILE A 12 39.82 -20.39 -6.14
N ALA A 13 40.77 -20.38 -5.21
CA ALA A 13 40.52 -20.23 -3.78
C ALA A 13 40.06 -18.80 -3.46
N PRO A 14 39.13 -18.59 -2.50
CA PRO A 14 38.70 -17.25 -2.13
C PRO A 14 39.76 -16.56 -1.25
N SER A 15 40.31 -15.46 -1.75
CA SER A 15 41.13 -14.53 -0.97
C SER A 15 40.24 -13.58 -0.17
N SER A 16 40.29 -13.67 1.16
CA SER A 16 39.72 -12.66 2.06
C SER A 16 40.58 -11.39 2.04
N PRO A 17 39.96 -10.20 2.08
CA PRO A 17 40.56 -9.06 2.76
C PRO A 17 39.71 -8.68 3.97
N GLN A 18 40.36 -8.76 5.12
CA GLN A 18 39.94 -8.14 6.37
C GLN A 18 39.90 -6.62 6.17
N GLY A 19 38.72 -6.03 6.34
CA GLY A 19 38.53 -4.58 6.42
C GLY A 19 37.57 -4.32 7.58
N ALA A 20 38.12 -3.90 8.71
CA ALA A 20 37.38 -3.56 9.92
C ALA A 20 36.46 -2.36 9.65
N ILE A 21 35.16 -2.52 9.85
CA ILE A 21 34.20 -1.43 9.92
C ILE A 21 34.03 -1.09 11.40
N GLU A 22 34.62 0.03 11.83
CA GLU A 22 34.33 0.62 13.14
C GLU A 22 32.91 1.24 13.13
N PRO A 23 32.09 1.04 14.19
CA PRO A 23 30.80 1.67 14.30
C PRO A 23 30.92 3.08 14.89
N VAL A 24 30.70 4.11 14.06
CA VAL A 24 30.46 5.48 14.55
C VAL A 24 29.02 5.58 15.06
N LEU A 25 28.81 5.21 16.32
CA LEU A 25 27.61 5.52 17.09
C LEU A 25 27.92 6.68 18.04
N ARG A 26 27.58 7.93 17.70
CA ARG A 26 27.37 9.01 18.69
C ARG A 26 26.35 10.07 18.22
N GLY A 27 25.29 10.20 19.02
CA GLY A 27 24.45 11.40 19.15
C GLY A 27 23.21 11.39 18.25
N SER A 28 21.96 11.60 18.69
CA SER A 28 21.47 12.05 19.99
C SER A 28 20.01 11.62 20.11
N VAL A 29 19.71 10.76 21.08
CA VAL A 29 18.35 10.40 21.46
C VAL A 29 17.73 11.58 22.21
N LYS A 30 16.72 12.23 21.62
CA LYS A 30 15.72 13.00 22.39
C LYS A 30 14.36 12.31 22.25
N ARG A 31 14.02 11.52 23.27
CA ARG A 31 12.67 11.05 23.64
C ARG A 31 11.88 12.21 24.28
N PRO A 32 10.62 12.03 24.72
CA PRO A 32 9.45 11.50 24.01
C PRO A 32 8.22 12.42 24.15
N ILE A 33 7.18 12.03 23.43
CA ILE A 33 5.74 12.34 23.52
C ILE A 33 5.28 12.78 24.94
N ALA A 34 4.69 13.97 25.05
CA ALA A 34 4.04 14.45 26.25
C ALA A 34 2.54 14.12 26.25
N VAL A 35 2.13 13.23 27.16
CA VAL A 35 0.74 12.96 27.52
C VAL A 35 0.39 13.72 28.80
N GLY A 36 -0.72 14.46 28.74
CA GLY A 36 -1.47 15.12 29.82
C GLY A 36 -0.91 15.14 31.24
N GLY A 37 -0.40 16.31 31.66
CA GLY A 37 -0.14 16.63 33.06
C GLY A 37 -1.39 17.18 33.76
N ALA A 38 -1.92 16.41 34.70
CA ALA A 38 -2.97 16.84 35.63
C ALA A 38 -2.41 17.87 36.64
N ALA A 39 -3.13 18.99 36.77
CA ALA A 39 -2.82 20.07 37.70
C ALA A 39 -2.96 19.63 39.17
N ARG A 40 -1.92 19.89 39.99
CA ARG A 40 -2.01 19.91 41.45
C ARG A 40 -2.35 21.32 41.91
N VAL A 41 -3.57 21.54 42.41
CA VAL A 41 -3.98 22.77 43.10
C VAL A 41 -3.96 22.54 44.60
N ARG A 42 -3.35 23.48 45.31
CA ARG A 42 -3.20 23.53 46.77
C ARG A 42 -4.55 23.62 47.48
N ALA A 43 -4.63 22.95 48.63
CA ALA A 43 -5.72 23.05 49.59
C ALA A 43 -5.70 24.41 50.33
N ARG A 44 -6.84 25.09 50.37
CA ARG A 44 -7.28 25.97 51.49
C ARG A 44 -8.80 25.89 51.60
N GLY A 45 -9.28 25.60 52.80
CA GLY A 45 -10.69 25.36 53.08
C GLY A 45 -11.51 26.62 53.35
N ARG A 46 -12.84 26.47 53.27
CA ARG A 46 -13.84 27.02 54.21
C ARG A 46 -15.22 26.43 53.89
N ARG A 47 -15.98 26.12 54.94
CA ARG A 47 -17.34 25.57 54.92
C ARG A 47 -18.38 26.65 54.56
N ALA A 48 -19.44 26.27 53.83
CA ALA A 48 -20.80 26.75 54.05
C ALA A 48 -21.82 25.81 53.36
N ARG A 49 -22.95 25.57 54.04
CA ARG A 49 -24.08 24.72 53.64
C ARG A 49 -24.92 25.39 52.53
N GLY A 50 -25.50 24.58 51.64
CA GLY A 50 -26.58 25.00 50.74
C GLY A 50 -26.93 23.90 49.75
N GLY A 51 -28.01 23.15 50.02
CA GLY A 51 -28.49 22.10 49.13
C GLY A 51 -29.04 22.67 47.82
N ARG A 52 -28.77 21.96 46.71
CA ARG A 52 -29.54 21.90 45.46
C ARG A 52 -29.05 20.67 44.68
N GLY A 53 -30.00 19.90 44.14
CA GLY A 53 -29.85 18.49 43.74
C GLY A 53 -28.70 18.16 42.80
N SER A 54 -28.07 17.01 43.05
CA SER A 54 -27.15 16.37 42.12
C SER A 54 -27.87 16.07 40.80
N PRO A 55 -27.30 16.41 39.63
CA PRO A 55 -27.83 15.91 38.37
C PRO A 55 -27.66 14.40 38.38
N THR A 56 -28.77 13.67 38.29
CA THR A 56 -28.81 12.22 38.23
C THR A 56 -27.82 11.70 37.18
N ARG A 57 -27.10 10.63 37.54
CA ARG A 57 -26.07 9.94 36.74
C ARG A 57 -26.54 9.62 35.31
N SER A 58 -27.85 9.58 35.04
CA SER A 58 -28.44 9.34 33.71
C SER A 58 -28.38 10.53 32.74
N ARG A 59 -28.38 11.79 33.22
CA ARG A 59 -28.26 12.96 32.32
C ARG A 59 -26.84 13.20 31.83
N ARG A 60 -25.83 12.84 32.64
CA ARG A 60 -24.41 12.93 32.27
C ARG A 60 -24.00 11.85 31.27
N THR A 61 -24.55 10.64 31.37
CA THR A 61 -24.33 9.56 30.39
C THR A 61 -25.07 9.80 29.08
N ALA A 62 -26.28 10.40 29.11
CA ALA A 62 -27.01 10.77 27.90
C ALA A 62 -26.27 11.85 27.08
N ARG A 63 -25.67 12.87 27.75
CA ARG A 63 -24.92 13.94 27.09
C ARG A 63 -23.58 13.44 26.50
N VAL A 64 -22.92 12.48 27.15
CA VAL A 64 -21.71 11.83 26.62
C VAL A 64 -22.04 10.86 25.46
N ARG A 65 -23.18 10.16 25.49
CA ARG A 65 -23.65 9.34 24.35
C ARG A 65 -23.98 10.19 23.13
N ARG A 66 -24.62 11.36 23.31
CA ARG A 66 -24.94 12.29 22.21
C ARG A 66 -23.70 12.97 21.62
N ALA A 67 -22.70 13.27 22.45
CA ALA A 67 -21.41 13.82 21.99
C ALA A 67 -20.57 12.79 21.23
N ARG A 68 -20.64 11.49 21.58
CA ARG A 68 -20.02 10.42 20.80
C ARG A 68 -20.71 10.19 19.46
N ALA A 69 -22.04 10.19 19.40
CA ALA A 69 -22.78 10.07 18.14
C ALA A 69 -22.47 11.22 17.16
N SER A 70 -22.16 12.41 17.68
CA SER A 70 -21.83 13.59 16.86
C SER A 70 -20.42 13.59 16.27
N LEU A 71 -19.48 12.79 16.81
CA LEU A 71 -18.12 12.66 16.25
C LEU A 71 -18.02 11.59 15.15
N TYR A 72 -19.09 10.80 14.96
CA TYR A 72 -19.27 9.86 13.85
C TYR A 72 -20.37 10.31 12.88
N SER A 73 -20.85 11.56 13.03
CA SER A 73 -21.97 12.13 12.26
C SER A 73 -21.50 13.11 11.18
N THR A 74 -20.41 12.77 10.52
CA THR A 74 -20.27 12.91 9.08
C THR A 74 -20.03 11.49 8.61
N ARG A 75 -21.05 10.83 8.03
CA ARG A 75 -20.88 9.50 7.43
C ARG A 75 -19.88 9.68 6.28
N MET A 76 -18.61 9.45 6.56
CA MET A 76 -17.63 9.21 5.52
C MET A 76 -18.09 7.91 4.83
N PRO A 77 -18.31 7.91 3.51
CA PRO A 77 -18.84 6.74 2.82
C PRO A 77 -17.89 5.53 2.89
N GLY A 78 -16.60 5.76 3.17
CA GLY A 78 -15.62 4.72 3.43
C GLY A 78 -15.62 4.18 4.86
N HIS A 79 -15.89 2.88 5.01
CA HIS A 79 -15.99 2.19 6.30
C HIS A 79 -14.85 1.19 6.49
N ARG A 80 -13.86 1.52 7.32
CA ARG A 80 -12.77 0.60 7.70
C ARG A 80 -13.31 -0.56 8.54
N VAL A 81 -13.37 -1.77 7.97
CA VAL A 81 -14.04 -2.91 8.61
C VAL A 81 -13.35 -3.39 9.89
N ASP A 82 -12.03 -3.21 10.02
CA ASP A 82 -11.22 -3.47 11.23
C ASP A 82 -11.52 -2.50 12.38
N ARG A 83 -12.30 -1.45 12.13
CA ARG A 83 -12.74 -0.47 13.13
C ARG A 83 -14.22 -0.58 13.46
N LEU A 84 -14.91 -1.57 12.90
CA LEU A 84 -16.33 -1.83 13.10
C LEU A 84 -16.56 -3.10 13.92
N ALA A 85 -17.64 -3.11 14.69
CA ALA A 85 -18.15 -4.34 15.28
C ALA A 85 -18.85 -5.21 14.23
N ALA A 86 -18.88 -6.52 14.47
CA ALA A 86 -19.46 -7.48 13.53
C ALA A 86 -20.89 -7.15 13.04
N PRO A 87 -21.84 -6.62 13.86
CA PRO A 87 -23.15 -6.21 13.37
C PRO A 87 -23.11 -5.07 12.33
N GLU A 88 -22.16 -4.15 12.44
CA GLU A 88 -22.03 -3.01 11.52
C GLU A 88 -21.48 -3.47 10.16
N VAL A 89 -20.49 -4.37 10.17
CA VAL A 89 -19.98 -5.00 8.94
C VAL A 89 -21.08 -5.76 8.20
N ARG A 90 -21.87 -6.57 8.92
CA ARG A 90 -23.01 -7.28 8.32
C ARG A 90 -24.08 -6.34 7.79
N ALA A 91 -24.30 -5.20 8.44
CA ALA A 91 -25.25 -4.20 7.97
C ALA A 91 -24.81 -3.56 6.64
N LEU A 92 -23.51 -3.28 6.47
CA LEU A 92 -22.96 -2.81 5.19
C LEU A 92 -23.19 -3.83 4.07
N ALA A 93 -22.82 -5.08 4.32
CA ALA A 93 -23.01 -6.17 3.36
C ALA A 93 -24.50 -6.35 2.98
N ALA A 94 -25.40 -6.36 3.97
CA ALA A 94 -26.84 -6.48 3.74
C ALA A 94 -27.45 -5.28 3.00
N ALA A 95 -26.85 -4.09 3.15
CA ALA A 95 -27.23 -2.89 2.40
C ALA A 95 -26.67 -2.87 0.97
N GLY A 96 -25.88 -3.87 0.57
CA GLY A 96 -25.31 -3.97 -0.77
C GLY A 96 -24.04 -3.13 -0.97
N ALA A 97 -23.38 -2.68 0.11
CA ALA A 97 -22.11 -1.97 0.01
C ALA A 97 -21.05 -2.87 -0.65
N PRO A 98 -20.29 -2.40 -1.66
CA PRO A 98 -19.16 -3.14 -2.18
C PRO A 98 -18.01 -3.17 -1.17
N ALA A 99 -17.23 -4.25 -1.21
CA ALA A 99 -15.98 -4.39 -0.50
C ALA A 99 -14.80 -3.93 -1.38
N LEU A 100 -13.92 -3.10 -0.83
CA LEU A 100 -12.64 -2.70 -1.41
C LEU A 100 -11.50 -3.26 -0.58
N TRP A 101 -10.52 -3.89 -1.23
CA TRP A 101 -9.35 -4.42 -0.56
C TRP A 101 -8.07 -3.97 -1.24
N ALA A 102 -7.33 -3.08 -0.58
CA ALA A 102 -6.01 -2.66 -1.03
C ALA A 102 -4.97 -3.76 -0.73
N ILE A 103 -4.19 -4.15 -1.74
CA ILE A 103 -3.04 -5.03 -1.59
C ILE A 103 -1.81 -4.37 -2.21
N GLY A 104 -0.64 -4.63 -1.65
CA GLY A 104 0.64 -4.18 -2.21
C GLY A 104 1.74 -5.16 -1.87
N SER A 105 2.92 -4.62 -1.56
CA SER A 105 4.03 -5.34 -0.98
C SER A 105 4.78 -4.50 0.06
N THR A 106 5.68 -5.16 0.77
CA THR A 106 6.74 -4.52 1.53
C THR A 106 8.05 -4.91 0.86
N GLU A 107 8.54 -4.07 -0.03
CA GLU A 107 9.73 -4.33 -0.83
C GLU A 107 10.64 -3.12 -0.95
N GLN A 108 11.92 -3.39 -1.22
CA GLN A 108 12.88 -2.33 -1.47
C GLN A 108 12.38 -1.44 -2.63
N HIS A 109 12.51 -0.12 -2.50
CA HIS A 109 12.16 0.84 -3.55
C HIS A 109 13.28 1.89 -3.67
N GLY A 110 14.49 1.41 -3.93
CA GLY A 110 15.63 2.31 -3.95
C GLY A 110 16.01 2.84 -2.58
N GLY A 111 16.87 3.85 -2.57
CA GLY A 111 17.25 4.56 -1.35
C GLY A 111 16.22 5.60 -0.90
N HIS A 112 15.30 6.02 -1.78
CA HIS A 112 14.48 7.21 -1.58
C HIS A 112 13.03 6.93 -1.22
N LEU A 113 12.43 5.80 -1.58
CA LEU A 113 11.04 5.50 -1.17
C LEU A 113 10.98 4.57 0.04
N VAL A 114 9.87 4.66 0.79
CA VAL A 114 9.57 3.74 1.88
C VAL A 114 9.26 2.34 1.33
N THR A 115 9.63 1.29 2.07
CA THR A 115 9.40 -0.09 1.61
C THR A 115 7.94 -0.49 1.50
N GLY A 116 7.03 0.25 2.15
CA GLY A 116 5.59 0.00 2.10
C GLY A 116 4.86 0.78 1.00
N PHE A 117 5.59 1.39 0.06
CA PHE A 117 5.04 2.29 -0.96
C PHE A 117 3.81 1.69 -1.66
N ASP A 118 3.93 0.48 -2.22
CA ASP A 118 2.87 -0.24 -2.94
C ASP A 118 1.55 -0.31 -2.16
N ARG A 119 1.65 -0.66 -0.87
CA ARG A 119 0.47 -0.80 -0.02
C ARG A 119 -0.12 0.57 0.30
N PHE A 120 0.71 1.59 0.55
CA PHE A 120 0.22 2.94 0.86
C PHE A 120 -0.44 3.61 -0.35
N SER A 121 0.11 3.46 -1.55
CA SER A 121 -0.46 4.02 -2.77
C SER A 121 -1.81 3.37 -3.12
N ALA A 122 -1.89 2.03 -3.07
CA ALA A 122 -3.16 1.32 -3.28
C ALA A 122 -4.22 1.66 -2.20
N GLU A 123 -3.80 1.79 -0.93
CA GLU A 123 -4.70 2.18 0.15
C GLU A 123 -5.23 3.62 -0.03
N ALA A 124 -4.38 4.56 -0.46
CA ALA A 124 -4.78 5.93 -0.74
C ALA A 124 -5.85 6.00 -1.83
N VAL A 125 -5.67 5.24 -2.93
CA VAL A 125 -6.66 5.14 -4.02
C VAL A 125 -7.97 4.54 -3.51
N CYS A 126 -7.93 3.48 -2.68
CA CYS A 126 -9.15 2.89 -2.11
C CYS A 126 -9.92 3.85 -1.20
N VAL A 127 -9.21 4.58 -0.33
CA VAL A 127 -9.80 5.61 0.54
C VAL A 127 -10.47 6.68 -0.29
N GLY A 128 -9.72 7.29 -1.21
CA GLY A 128 -10.23 8.38 -2.03
C GLY A 128 -11.41 7.94 -2.88
N ALA A 129 -11.38 6.72 -3.45
CA ALA A 129 -12.49 6.19 -4.23
C ALA A 129 -13.75 5.96 -3.38
N ALA A 130 -13.60 5.44 -2.16
CA ALA A 130 -14.72 5.27 -1.24
C ALA A 130 -15.33 6.62 -0.83
N GLU A 131 -14.51 7.64 -0.62
CA GLU A 131 -14.98 9.00 -0.33
C GLU A 131 -15.66 9.65 -1.54
N HIS A 132 -15.13 9.41 -2.75
CA HIS A 132 -15.63 9.99 -4.00
C HIS A 132 -16.91 9.32 -4.51
N ALA A 133 -17.12 8.03 -4.25
CA ALA A 133 -18.23 7.25 -4.81
C ALA A 133 -19.62 7.67 -4.30
N GLY A 134 -19.71 8.36 -3.15
CA GLY A 134 -20.98 8.81 -2.58
C GLY A 134 -21.92 7.68 -2.10
N ILE A 135 -21.41 6.44 -1.99
CA ILE A 135 -22.11 5.27 -1.46
C ILE A 135 -21.33 4.66 -0.30
N ASP A 136 -21.98 3.88 0.56
CA ASP A 136 -21.27 3.13 1.59
C ASP A 136 -20.36 2.08 0.93
N VAL A 137 -19.07 2.10 1.29
CA VAL A 137 -18.03 1.17 0.81
C VAL A 137 -17.31 0.56 2.00
N ALA A 138 -17.19 -0.77 2.03
CA ALA A 138 -16.46 -1.48 3.08
C ALA A 138 -14.96 -1.59 2.70
N LEU A 139 -14.09 -0.95 3.46
CA LEU A 139 -12.64 -0.96 3.25
C LEU A 139 -12.02 -2.06 4.12
N LEU A 140 -11.56 -3.13 3.48
CA LEU A 140 -10.89 -4.26 4.12
C LEU A 140 -9.50 -3.84 4.63
N PRO A 141 -8.94 -4.55 5.64
CA PRO A 141 -7.61 -4.27 6.13
C PRO A 141 -6.60 -4.51 5.00
N PRO A 142 -5.74 -3.52 4.68
CA PRO A 142 -4.82 -3.64 3.55
C PRO A 142 -3.81 -4.77 3.76
N LEU A 143 -3.48 -5.49 2.69
CA LEU A 143 -2.46 -6.53 2.71
C LEU A 143 -1.07 -5.91 2.45
N PRO A 144 -0.14 -5.92 3.44
CA PRO A 144 1.16 -5.28 3.29
C PRO A 144 2.23 -6.17 2.65
N TYR A 145 1.92 -7.43 2.32
CA TYR A 145 2.88 -8.39 1.77
C TYR A 145 2.39 -8.89 0.41
N GLY A 146 3.29 -8.90 -0.57
CA GLY A 146 3.03 -9.35 -1.92
C GLY A 146 3.99 -10.47 -2.34
N ALA A 147 3.99 -10.77 -3.65
CA ALA A 147 4.94 -11.68 -4.27
C ALA A 147 6.15 -10.91 -4.82
N SER A 148 7.21 -10.83 -4.02
CA SER A 148 8.38 -9.96 -4.24
C SER A 148 9.71 -10.70 -4.09
N ASP A 149 9.72 -12.02 -4.32
CA ASP A 149 10.91 -12.87 -4.13
C ASP A 149 12.12 -12.39 -4.96
N HIS A 150 11.84 -11.76 -6.11
CA HIS A 150 12.86 -11.17 -6.99
C HIS A 150 13.64 -10.02 -6.33
N TRP A 151 13.11 -9.42 -5.27
CA TRP A 151 13.75 -8.36 -4.50
C TRP A 151 14.44 -8.81 -3.22
N LEU A 152 14.28 -10.06 -2.80
CA LEU A 152 14.93 -10.60 -1.59
C LEU A 152 16.47 -10.43 -1.58
N PRO A 153 17.21 -10.60 -2.71
CA PRO A 153 18.66 -10.44 -2.71
C PRO A 153 19.16 -9.04 -2.32
N LEU A 154 18.32 -8.00 -2.45
CA LEU A 154 18.66 -6.62 -2.10
C LEU A 154 18.37 -6.28 -0.63
N GLY A 155 17.74 -7.18 0.12
CA GLY A 155 17.32 -6.93 1.50
C GLY A 155 16.09 -6.01 1.60
N ALA A 156 15.67 -5.73 2.83
CA ALA A 156 14.51 -4.87 3.15
C ALA A 156 13.17 -5.26 2.48
N THR A 157 13.06 -6.48 1.97
CA THR A 157 11.86 -7.03 1.33
C THR A 157 11.28 -8.16 2.18
N TRP A 158 9.96 -8.14 2.37
CA TRP A 158 9.19 -9.18 3.05
C TRP A 158 8.17 -9.76 2.06
N SER A 159 8.47 -10.96 1.57
CA SER A 159 7.73 -11.55 0.44
C SER A 159 6.97 -12.81 0.86
N LEU A 160 5.79 -12.97 0.28
CA LEU A 160 5.08 -14.24 0.22
C LEU A 160 5.50 -14.99 -1.04
N ARG A 161 5.59 -16.33 -0.96
CA ARG A 161 5.64 -17.16 -2.17
C ARG A 161 4.39 -16.88 -3.00
N ALA A 162 4.52 -16.86 -4.33
CA ALA A 162 3.40 -16.65 -5.24
C ALA A 162 2.18 -17.55 -4.93
N ALA A 163 2.39 -18.85 -4.71
CA ALA A 163 1.33 -19.78 -4.33
C ALA A 163 0.65 -19.41 -2.99
N THR A 164 1.42 -18.95 -2.00
CA THR A 164 0.85 -18.49 -0.73
C THR A 164 0.02 -17.23 -0.90
N LEU A 165 0.41 -16.31 -1.79
CA LEU A 165 -0.41 -15.16 -2.11
C LEU A 165 -1.72 -15.58 -2.79
N VAL A 166 -1.69 -16.55 -3.71
CA VAL A 166 -2.91 -17.13 -4.31
C VAL A 166 -3.87 -17.61 -3.22
N ASP A 167 -3.38 -18.45 -2.30
CA ASP A 167 -4.18 -18.99 -1.19
C ASP A 167 -4.77 -17.87 -0.31
N VAL A 168 -3.98 -16.86 0.04
CA VAL A 168 -4.42 -15.72 0.84
C VAL A 168 -5.53 -14.93 0.14
N LEU A 169 -5.36 -14.63 -1.15
CA LEU A 169 -6.35 -13.87 -1.91
C LEU A 169 -7.66 -14.66 -2.05
N ALA A 170 -7.57 -15.97 -2.32
CA ALA A 170 -8.74 -16.84 -2.39
C ALA A 170 -9.46 -16.94 -1.04
N ASP A 171 -8.73 -17.12 0.06
CA ASP A 171 -9.29 -17.23 1.41
C ASP A 171 -10.03 -15.95 1.83
N VAL A 172 -9.47 -14.78 1.55
CA VAL A 172 -10.12 -13.49 1.86
C VAL A 172 -11.33 -13.25 0.97
N ALA A 173 -11.27 -13.61 -0.31
CA ALA A 173 -12.42 -13.53 -1.21
C ALA A 173 -13.58 -14.44 -0.75
N ARG A 174 -13.27 -15.70 -0.37
CA ARG A 174 -14.27 -16.60 0.24
C ARG A 174 -14.83 -16.02 1.54
N SER A 175 -13.99 -15.39 2.36
CA SER A 175 -14.44 -14.75 3.61
C SER A 175 -15.38 -13.57 3.36
N ALA A 176 -15.13 -12.78 2.31
CA ALA A 176 -16.00 -11.67 1.91
C ALA A 176 -17.39 -12.18 1.48
N ASP A 177 -17.45 -13.26 0.70
CA ASP A 177 -18.70 -13.92 0.33
C ASP A 177 -19.47 -14.42 1.56
N HIS A 178 -18.80 -15.08 2.51
CA HIS A 178 -19.40 -15.54 3.77
C HIS A 178 -19.86 -14.39 4.68
N ALA A 179 -19.19 -13.24 4.63
CA ALA A 179 -19.62 -12.03 5.34
C ALA A 179 -20.87 -11.39 4.72
N GLY A 180 -21.32 -11.87 3.55
CA GLY A 180 -22.53 -11.44 2.85
C GLY A 180 -22.26 -10.41 1.75
N PHE A 181 -21.00 -10.06 1.47
CA PHE A 181 -20.69 -9.14 0.37
C PHE A 181 -20.96 -9.80 -0.97
N ARG A 182 -21.52 -9.03 -1.92
CA ARG A 182 -21.83 -9.50 -3.28
C ARG A 182 -20.83 -9.00 -4.32
N ARG A 183 -19.95 -8.09 -3.92
CA ARG A 183 -18.92 -7.52 -4.77
C ARG A 183 -17.68 -7.21 -3.92
N LEU A 184 -16.54 -7.70 -4.38
CA LEU A 184 -15.22 -7.41 -3.84
C LEU A 184 -14.32 -6.93 -4.97
N VAL A 185 -13.71 -5.75 -4.82
CA VAL A 185 -12.67 -5.25 -5.73
C VAL A 185 -11.34 -5.24 -4.98
N ILE A 186 -10.41 -6.06 -5.46
CA ILE A 186 -9.03 -6.12 -5.02
C ILE A 186 -8.25 -5.09 -5.83
N VAL A 187 -7.71 -4.08 -5.14
CA VAL A 187 -6.95 -2.99 -5.75
C VAL A 187 -5.48 -3.20 -5.45
N ASN A 188 -4.74 -3.50 -6.50
CA ASN A 188 -3.35 -3.89 -6.45
C ASN A 188 -2.39 -2.71 -6.62
N GLY A 189 -1.39 -2.65 -5.74
CA GLY A 189 -0.31 -1.68 -5.71
C GLY A 189 1.05 -2.22 -6.16
N HIS A 190 1.19 -3.51 -6.49
CA HIS A 190 2.47 -4.15 -6.80
C HIS A 190 2.43 -5.03 -8.05
N ALA A 191 3.35 -4.85 -9.00
CA ALA A 191 3.37 -5.62 -10.25
C ALA A 191 3.53 -7.14 -10.03
N GLY A 192 4.32 -7.55 -9.04
CA GLY A 192 4.54 -8.98 -8.72
C GLY A 192 3.27 -9.73 -8.29
N ASN A 193 2.24 -9.00 -7.83
CA ASN A 193 0.96 -9.58 -7.44
C ASN A 193 0.04 -9.88 -8.64
N ILE A 194 0.32 -9.41 -9.85
CA ILE A 194 -0.59 -9.56 -11.00
C ILE A 194 -0.83 -11.04 -11.32
N GLY A 195 0.24 -11.83 -11.48
CA GLY A 195 0.13 -13.26 -11.76
C GLY A 195 -0.68 -14.01 -10.70
N PRO A 196 -0.25 -13.98 -9.42
CA PRO A 196 -1.00 -14.56 -8.31
C PRO A 196 -2.45 -14.07 -8.20
N GLY A 197 -2.70 -12.78 -8.44
CA GLY A 197 -4.03 -12.18 -8.39
C GLY A 197 -4.98 -12.75 -9.44
N LEU A 198 -4.51 -12.88 -10.68
CA LEU A 198 -5.27 -13.49 -11.76
C LEU A 198 -5.50 -15.00 -11.53
N THR A 199 -4.51 -15.71 -10.98
CA THR A 199 -4.67 -17.11 -10.57
C THR A 199 -5.71 -17.25 -9.46
N ALA A 200 -5.66 -16.43 -8.41
CA ALA A 200 -6.64 -16.45 -7.33
C ALA A 200 -8.06 -16.17 -7.83
N LEU A 201 -8.24 -15.21 -8.76
CA LEU A 201 -9.53 -14.97 -9.41
C LEU A 201 -10.07 -16.23 -10.11
N ALA A 202 -9.21 -16.94 -10.86
CA ALA A 202 -9.59 -18.17 -11.53
C ALA A 202 -10.01 -19.28 -10.54
N GLU A 203 -9.42 -19.31 -9.34
CA GLU A 203 -9.74 -20.28 -8.29
C GLU A 203 -10.97 -19.91 -7.44
N THR A 204 -11.31 -18.63 -7.31
CA THR A 204 -12.46 -18.18 -6.50
C THR A 204 -13.83 -18.70 -6.99
N GLY A 205 -13.93 -19.18 -8.23
CA GLY A 205 -15.08 -19.97 -8.71
C GLY A 205 -16.40 -19.20 -8.82
N ALA A 206 -17.51 -19.93 -9.02
CA ALA A 206 -18.88 -19.40 -9.23
C ALA A 206 -19.60 -19.00 -7.93
N GLY A 207 -18.86 -18.44 -6.97
CA GLY A 207 -19.43 -17.91 -5.74
C GLY A 207 -20.45 -16.79 -5.98
N ALA A 208 -21.18 -16.42 -4.94
CA ALA A 208 -22.25 -15.44 -5.05
C ALA A 208 -21.70 -13.99 -5.08
N CYS A 209 -20.49 -13.81 -4.56
CA CYS A 209 -19.69 -12.59 -4.62
C CYS A 209 -18.90 -12.50 -5.93
N ARG A 210 -19.10 -11.40 -6.66
CA ARG A 210 -18.27 -11.02 -7.81
C ARG A 210 -16.93 -10.46 -7.31
N VAL A 211 -15.83 -11.11 -7.68
CA VAL A 211 -14.47 -10.66 -7.35
C VAL A 211 -13.84 -10.01 -8.58
N GLU A 212 -13.27 -8.82 -8.39
CA GLU A 212 -12.53 -8.07 -9.41
C GLU A 212 -11.09 -7.83 -8.92
N PHE A 213 -10.10 -7.92 -9.81
CA PHE A 213 -8.71 -7.57 -9.53
C PHE A 213 -8.28 -6.47 -10.48
N VAL A 214 -7.74 -5.37 -9.95
CA VAL A 214 -7.31 -4.23 -10.75
C VAL A 214 -6.06 -3.61 -10.15
N SER A 215 -5.04 -3.36 -10.97
CA SER A 215 -3.90 -2.56 -10.56
C SER A 215 -4.24 -1.08 -10.71
N TYR A 216 -3.99 -0.25 -9.69
CA TYR A 216 -4.50 1.13 -9.69
C TYR A 216 -3.94 1.96 -10.85
N TRP A 217 -2.70 1.71 -11.29
CA TRP A 217 -2.09 2.42 -12.43
C TRP A 217 -2.77 2.12 -13.77
N THR A 218 -3.51 1.01 -13.88
CA THR A 218 -4.30 0.71 -15.10
C THR A 218 -5.61 1.51 -15.17
N LEU A 219 -5.94 2.25 -14.11
CA LEU A 219 -7.07 3.17 -14.03
C LEU A 219 -6.68 4.61 -14.40
N VAL A 220 -5.49 4.83 -14.97
CA VAL A 220 -5.00 6.14 -15.40
C VAL A 220 -4.97 6.22 -16.93
N ASP A 221 -5.15 7.40 -17.50
CA ASP A 221 -4.95 7.59 -18.93
C ASP A 221 -3.47 7.40 -19.27
N GLY A 222 -3.16 6.31 -19.97
CA GLY A 222 -1.79 5.97 -20.31
C GLY A 222 -1.11 6.99 -21.20
N ALA A 223 -1.82 7.70 -22.08
CA ALA A 223 -1.20 8.70 -22.94
C ALA A 223 -0.79 9.95 -22.15
N GLU A 224 -1.66 10.39 -21.23
CA GLU A 224 -1.40 11.55 -20.37
C GLU A 224 -0.30 11.26 -19.35
N ALA A 225 -0.35 10.09 -18.69
CA ALA A 225 0.69 9.68 -17.76
C ALA A 225 2.06 9.63 -18.45
N ARG A 226 2.15 9.01 -19.63
CA ARG A 226 3.40 8.94 -20.43
C ARG A 226 3.93 10.29 -20.86
N ALA A 227 3.05 11.25 -21.15
CA ALA A 227 3.45 12.60 -21.51
C ALA A 227 4.12 13.33 -20.33
N LEU A 228 3.72 13.00 -19.10
CA LEU A 228 4.28 13.54 -17.86
C LEU A 228 5.41 12.68 -17.27
N SER A 229 5.60 11.44 -17.73
CA SER A 229 6.66 10.52 -17.29
C SER A 229 7.55 10.02 -18.44
N PRO A 230 8.27 10.92 -19.14
CA PRO A 230 9.04 10.55 -20.33
C PRO A 230 10.29 9.71 -20.03
N ARG A 231 10.79 9.68 -18.78
CA ARG A 231 12.07 9.05 -18.45
C ARG A 231 11.98 7.55 -18.21
N ASP A 232 10.78 7.06 -17.90
CA ASP A 232 10.50 5.62 -17.79
C ASP A 232 10.05 4.99 -19.12
N GLU A 233 10.31 5.65 -20.25
CA GLU A 233 9.94 5.19 -21.61
C GLU A 233 8.44 4.82 -21.74
N GLY A 234 7.62 5.47 -20.91
CA GLY A 234 6.19 5.27 -20.84
C GLY A 234 5.71 4.00 -20.10
N GLY A 235 6.60 3.36 -19.34
CA GLY A 235 6.28 2.45 -18.25
C GLY A 235 6.04 3.17 -16.92
N VAL A 236 5.65 2.42 -15.89
CA VAL A 236 5.55 2.92 -14.50
C VAL A 236 6.90 2.86 -13.78
N GLY A 237 7.78 1.93 -14.19
CA GLY A 237 9.04 1.65 -13.50
C GLY A 237 8.86 0.98 -12.13
N HIS A 238 9.97 0.73 -11.45
CA HIS A 238 10.07 0.33 -10.03
C HIS A 238 10.98 1.32 -9.32
N ALA A 239 10.43 2.03 -8.34
CA ALA A 239 10.97 3.25 -7.75
C ALA A 239 11.35 4.31 -8.81
N GLY A 240 10.69 4.28 -9.96
CA GLY A 240 10.89 5.16 -11.11
C GLY A 240 10.19 6.50 -10.96
N GLU A 241 9.98 7.18 -12.07
CA GLU A 241 9.39 8.51 -12.19
C GLU A 241 7.97 8.55 -11.62
N VAL A 242 7.13 7.58 -11.99
CA VAL A 242 5.70 7.53 -11.61
C VAL A 242 5.54 7.27 -10.11
N GLU A 243 6.23 6.28 -9.56
CA GLU A 243 6.11 5.93 -8.14
C GLU A 243 6.68 7.01 -7.24
N THR A 244 7.81 7.61 -7.65
CA THR A 244 8.39 8.74 -6.95
C THR A 244 7.46 9.96 -6.98
N ALA A 245 6.82 10.23 -8.12
CA ALA A 245 5.85 11.31 -8.23
C ALA A 245 4.63 11.11 -7.31
N ILE A 246 4.09 9.89 -7.26
CA ILE A 246 3.02 9.52 -6.32
C ILE A 246 3.48 9.71 -4.87
N ALA A 247 4.70 9.32 -4.53
CA ALA A 247 5.25 9.48 -3.19
C ALA A 247 5.37 10.96 -2.78
N LEU A 248 5.78 11.84 -3.71
CA LEU A 248 5.80 13.30 -3.51
C LEU A 248 4.40 13.85 -3.27
N HIS A 249 3.42 13.43 -4.08
CA HIS A 249 2.03 13.91 -3.96
C HIS A 249 1.34 13.45 -2.66
N LEU A 250 1.50 12.17 -2.29
CA LEU A 250 0.91 11.64 -1.06
C LEU A 250 1.62 12.14 0.21
N GLY A 251 2.90 12.51 0.09
CA GLY A 251 3.73 12.99 1.18
C GLY A 251 4.15 11.89 2.16
N GLY A 252 5.35 12.02 2.74
CA GLY A 252 5.86 11.10 3.77
C GLY A 252 6.17 9.69 3.29
N LEU A 253 6.13 9.43 1.97
CA LEU A 253 6.51 8.17 1.35
C LEU A 253 7.88 8.22 0.65
N ALA A 254 8.47 9.41 0.54
CA ALA A 254 9.81 9.63 0.04
C ALA A 254 10.71 10.27 1.11
N VAL A 255 11.99 9.93 1.09
CA VAL A 255 13.07 10.64 1.76
C VAL A 255 13.64 11.62 0.73
N GLU A 256 13.09 12.82 0.70
CA GLU A 256 13.35 13.82 -0.35
C GLU A 256 14.84 14.20 -0.44
N GLU A 257 15.59 14.14 0.66
CA GLU A 257 17.04 14.42 0.66
C GLU A 257 17.86 13.38 -0.12
N ARG A 258 17.24 12.27 -0.52
CA ARG A 258 17.86 11.21 -1.33
C ARG A 258 17.45 11.27 -2.80
N LEU A 259 16.74 12.33 -3.22
CA LEU A 259 16.35 12.57 -4.61
C LEU A 259 17.33 13.51 -5.34
N PRO A 260 17.57 13.29 -6.65
CA PRO A 260 17.16 12.10 -7.40
C PRO A 260 18.00 10.88 -7.00
N ALA A 261 17.36 9.73 -6.84
CA ALA A 261 18.09 8.48 -6.62
C ALA A 261 18.71 7.98 -7.93
N PRO A 262 19.71 7.08 -7.89
CA PRO A 262 20.31 6.52 -9.09
C PRO A 262 19.27 5.89 -10.01
N ALA A 263 19.30 6.26 -11.29
CA ALA A 263 18.47 5.64 -12.30
C ALA A 263 18.95 4.22 -12.59
N GLY A 264 18.00 3.32 -12.86
CA GLY A 264 18.26 1.99 -13.39
C GLY A 264 17.70 1.82 -14.80
N LYS A 265 17.71 0.58 -15.28
CA LYS A 265 17.14 0.25 -16.59
C LYS A 265 15.63 0.50 -16.58
N ALA A 266 15.12 1.17 -17.61
CA ALA A 266 13.69 1.35 -17.79
C ALA A 266 12.99 -0.01 -17.93
N LEU A 267 11.85 -0.19 -17.24
CA LEU A 267 10.98 -1.33 -17.44
C LEU A 267 9.87 -0.95 -18.40
N ALA A 268 10.07 -1.28 -19.67
CA ALA A 268 8.99 -1.37 -20.63
C ALA A 268 8.20 -2.67 -20.40
N GLU A 269 7.62 -2.89 -19.21
CA GLU A 269 6.70 -4.01 -19.00
C GLU A 269 5.27 -3.60 -19.35
N GLY A 270 4.72 -4.21 -20.40
CA GLY A 270 3.36 -3.95 -20.87
C GLY A 270 3.11 -4.43 -22.30
N PRO A 271 1.85 -4.46 -22.76
CA PRO A 271 1.52 -4.74 -24.16
C PRO A 271 2.26 -3.78 -25.09
N GLY A 272 3.08 -4.31 -26.00
CA GLY A 272 3.91 -3.53 -26.92
C GLY A 272 5.40 -3.41 -26.53
N SER A 273 5.85 -4.09 -25.47
CA SER A 273 7.28 -4.20 -25.13
C SER A 273 8.08 -4.90 -26.23
N PRO A 274 9.31 -4.44 -26.56
CA PRO A 274 10.16 -5.07 -27.56
C PRO A 274 10.68 -6.47 -27.17
N ASP A 275 10.72 -6.81 -25.87
CA ASP A 275 10.97 -8.19 -25.40
C ASP A 275 9.74 -8.68 -24.60
N PRO A 276 8.88 -9.55 -25.16
CA PRO A 276 7.69 -10.04 -24.49
C PRO A 276 8.00 -11.07 -23.38
N VAL A 277 9.28 -11.34 -23.08
CA VAL A 277 9.70 -12.38 -22.13
C VAL A 277 10.04 -11.78 -20.77
N ALA A 278 9.26 -12.16 -19.75
CA ALA A 278 9.63 -11.91 -18.36
C ALA A 278 10.81 -12.81 -17.95
N ARG A 279 11.88 -12.21 -17.42
CA ARG A 279 13.11 -12.93 -16.98
C ARG A 279 13.32 -12.74 -15.48
N LEU A 280 13.53 -13.85 -14.77
CA LEU A 280 13.87 -13.88 -13.34
C LEU A 280 15.06 -14.84 -13.08
N PRO A 281 15.95 -14.54 -12.10
CA PRO A 281 16.03 -13.26 -11.38
C PRO A 281 16.46 -12.14 -12.34
N ARG A 282 16.05 -10.90 -12.06
CA ARG A 282 16.53 -9.78 -12.85
C ARG A 282 17.99 -9.48 -12.50
N PRO A 283 18.83 -9.11 -13.48
CA PRO A 283 20.22 -8.78 -13.20
C PRO A 283 20.29 -7.54 -12.29
N LEU A 284 21.01 -7.65 -11.17
CA LEU A 284 21.10 -6.58 -10.16
C LEU A 284 21.89 -5.36 -10.65
N ASP A 285 22.78 -5.55 -11.62
CA ASP A 285 23.51 -4.49 -12.32
C ASP A 285 22.59 -3.62 -13.18
N GLU A 286 21.43 -4.14 -13.59
CA GLU A 286 20.39 -3.36 -14.28
C GLU A 286 19.57 -2.49 -13.32
N SER A 287 19.70 -2.67 -12.00
CA SER A 287 18.99 -1.90 -10.97
C SER A 287 19.94 -1.33 -9.90
N PRO A 288 20.74 -0.29 -10.22
CA PRO A 288 21.55 0.41 -9.22
C PRO A 288 20.70 0.87 -8.04
N GLY A 289 21.05 0.43 -6.83
CA GLY A 289 20.29 0.73 -5.62
C GLY A 289 18.90 0.08 -5.55
N GLY A 290 18.54 -0.78 -6.50
CA GLY A 290 17.23 -1.44 -6.58
C GLY A 290 16.17 -0.67 -7.36
N VAL A 291 16.54 0.39 -8.10
CA VAL A 291 15.63 1.15 -8.95
C VAL A 291 15.61 0.56 -10.36
N TYR A 292 14.43 0.39 -10.97
CA TYR A 292 14.28 0.17 -12.40
C TYR A 292 13.44 1.29 -13.02
N GLY A 293 14.10 2.26 -13.64
CA GLY A 293 13.50 3.51 -14.10
C GLY A 293 14.34 4.71 -13.66
N ASP A 294 13.84 5.91 -13.90
CA ASP A 294 14.52 7.16 -13.56
C ASP A 294 13.61 8.06 -12.70
N PRO A 295 13.84 8.15 -11.37
CA PRO A 295 13.05 9.00 -10.49
C PRO A 295 13.30 10.50 -10.71
N GLY A 296 14.30 10.88 -11.52
CA GLY A 296 14.77 12.25 -11.68
C GLY A 296 13.81 13.22 -12.37
N GLY A 297 12.72 12.74 -12.99
CA GLY A 297 11.68 13.59 -13.55
C GLY A 297 10.36 13.57 -12.78
N ALA A 298 10.35 12.94 -11.60
CA ALA A 298 9.16 12.86 -10.77
C ALA A 298 8.69 14.26 -10.34
N THR A 299 7.39 14.52 -10.51
CA THR A 299 6.75 15.78 -10.11
C THR A 299 5.48 15.54 -9.30
N GLU A 300 5.12 16.49 -8.44
CA GLU A 300 3.85 16.45 -7.72
C GLU A 300 2.65 16.44 -8.69
N GLU A 301 2.76 17.12 -9.83
CA GLU A 301 1.73 17.13 -10.87
C GLU A 301 1.44 15.74 -11.44
N LEU A 302 2.48 14.98 -11.79
CA LEU A 302 2.35 13.59 -12.23
C LEU A 302 1.74 12.72 -11.13
N GLY A 303 2.19 12.88 -9.88
CA GLY A 303 1.66 12.10 -8.75
C GLY A 303 0.19 12.36 -8.51
N ARG A 304 -0.22 13.63 -8.56
CA ARG A 304 -1.62 14.06 -8.46
C ARG A 304 -2.46 13.46 -9.58
N LEU A 305 -1.98 13.53 -10.83
CA LEU A 305 -2.67 12.94 -11.98
C LEU A 305 -2.95 11.44 -11.74
N MET A 306 -1.92 10.69 -11.36
CA MET A 306 -2.03 9.24 -11.16
C MET A 306 -3.05 8.88 -10.08
N ILE A 307 -3.01 9.57 -8.93
CA ILE A 307 -3.89 9.28 -7.80
C ILE A 307 -5.33 9.75 -8.07
N GLU A 308 -5.53 10.98 -8.53
CA GLU A 308 -6.88 11.53 -8.74
C GLU A 308 -7.64 10.79 -9.85
N GLN A 309 -6.98 10.44 -10.95
CA GLN A 309 -7.63 9.65 -12.00
C GLN A 309 -7.97 8.24 -11.54
N ALA A 310 -7.05 7.57 -10.82
CA ALA A 310 -7.32 6.24 -10.29
C ALA A 310 -8.50 6.25 -9.30
N ILE A 311 -8.57 7.27 -8.41
CA ILE A 311 -9.71 7.50 -7.51
C ILE A 311 -11.01 7.65 -8.29
N ALA A 312 -11.06 8.56 -9.27
CA ALA A 312 -12.27 8.85 -10.01
C ALA A 312 -12.77 7.63 -10.79
N ARG A 313 -11.87 6.91 -11.49
CA ARG A 313 -12.22 5.71 -12.26
C ARG A 313 -12.61 4.53 -11.36
N LEU A 314 -11.96 4.35 -10.20
CA LEU A 314 -12.36 3.34 -9.24
C LEU A 314 -13.72 3.66 -8.62
N ALA A 315 -13.98 4.91 -8.25
CA ALA A 315 -15.27 5.34 -7.70
C ALA A 315 -16.42 5.12 -8.69
N ALA A 316 -16.24 5.48 -9.97
CA ALA A 316 -17.21 5.21 -11.02
C ALA A 316 -17.44 3.70 -11.22
N ARG A 317 -16.39 2.88 -11.07
CA ARG A 317 -16.53 1.42 -11.10
C ARG A 317 -17.38 0.90 -9.95
N LEU A 318 -17.36 1.51 -8.76
CA LEU A 318 -18.13 1.05 -7.60
C LEU A 318 -19.63 1.32 -7.71
N THR A 319 -20.02 2.37 -8.44
CA THR A 319 -21.41 2.79 -8.60
C THR A 319 -22.10 2.22 -9.85
N GLY A 320 -21.33 1.72 -10.81
CA GLY A 320 -21.82 0.95 -11.98
C GLY A 320 -21.83 -0.55 -11.74
#